data_AF-A0AAW9BQF8-F1
#
_entry.id   AF-A0AAW9BQF8-F1
#
_cell.length_a   1.000
_cell.length_b   1.000
_cell.length_c   1.000
_cell.angle_alpha   90.00
_cell.angle_beta   90.00
_cell.angle_gamma   90.00
#
_symmetry.space_group_name_H-M   'P 1'
#
loop_
_entity.id
_entity.type
_entity.pdbx_description
1 polymer ?
#
loop_
_entity_poly.entity_id
_entity_poly.type
_entity_poly.pdbx_seq_one_letter_code
_entity_poly.pdbx_strand_id
1 'polypeptide(L)'
;TTSNLNMGSFQLPYSSLLVLIELGLLHSTELESGEIGIETPLILAYQGKNLSLQVNTKGIRLLYYRFTPTGNELCKLLGNKPNSQYYDQMLALLNQKFSVSTEASSSVNYTV
;
A
#
# COMPACT_ATOMS: atom_id res chain seq x y z
N THR A 1 -3.98 -10.03 17.18
CA THR A 1 -2.62 -10.20 16.65
C THR A 1 -2.43 -9.26 15.48
N THR A 2 -1.45 -8.37 15.58
CA THR A 2 -1.06 -7.44 14.50
C THR A 2 -0.27 -8.20 13.44
N SER A 3 -0.75 -8.19 12.19
CA SER A 3 -0.05 -8.79 11.06
C SER A 3 0.79 -7.73 10.37
N ASN A 4 2.11 -7.93 10.29
CA ASN A 4 3.06 -6.97 9.71
C ASN A 4 3.74 -7.55 8.47
N LEU A 5 4.02 -6.69 7.49
CA LEU A 5 4.83 -7.04 6.31
C LEU A 5 6.30 -6.67 6.55
N ASN A 6 7.22 -7.59 6.31
CA ASN A 6 8.64 -7.30 6.46
C ASN A 6 9.16 -6.53 5.22
N MET A 7 9.20 -5.20 5.34
CA MET A 7 9.70 -4.29 4.30
C MET A 7 11.20 -4.49 3.99
N GLY A 8 11.98 -5.00 4.95
CA GLY A 8 13.41 -5.28 4.77
C GLY A 8 13.67 -6.33 3.69
N SER A 9 12.78 -7.31 3.55
CA SER A 9 12.83 -8.33 2.48
C SER A 9 12.63 -7.75 1.08
N PHE A 10 12.17 -6.51 0.98
CA PHE A 10 11.83 -5.82 -0.28
C PHE A 10 12.73 -4.61 -0.55
N GLN A 11 14.00 -4.68 -0.12
CA GLN A 11 14.99 -3.61 -0.23
C GLN A 11 14.60 -2.30 0.49
N LEU A 12 13.66 -2.36 1.44
CA LEU A 12 13.28 -1.22 2.27
C LEU A 12 13.53 -1.52 3.76
N PRO A 13 14.81 -1.70 4.18
CA PRO A 13 15.14 -1.79 5.59
C PRO A 13 14.85 -0.47 6.32
N TYR A 14 14.79 -0.52 7.65
CA TYR A 14 14.51 0.67 8.48
C TYR A 14 15.50 1.82 8.24
N SER A 15 16.78 1.50 7.97
CA SER A 15 17.79 2.50 7.58
C SER A 15 17.39 3.28 6.33
N SER A 16 16.86 2.60 5.30
CA SER A 16 16.36 3.26 4.09
C SER A 16 15.12 4.11 4.38
N LEU A 17 14.24 3.66 5.28
CA LEU A 17 13.08 4.44 5.70
C LEU A 17 13.50 5.74 6.41
N LEU A 18 14.49 5.67 7.32
CA LEU A 18 15.07 6.85 7.96
C LEU A 18 15.67 7.83 6.95
N VAL A 19 16.42 7.33 5.96
CA VAL A 19 16.98 8.16 4.89
C VAL A 19 15.87 8.85 4.08
N LEU A 20 14.79 8.14 3.74
CA LEU A 20 13.66 8.73 3.03
C LEU A 20 12.94 9.81 3.85
N ILE A 21 12.86 9.65 5.18
CA ILE A 21 12.34 10.69 6.08
C ILE A 21 13.28 11.90 6.11
N GLU A 22 14.58 11.67 6.25
CA GLU A 22 15.61 12.73 6.31
C GLU A 22 15.67 13.54 5.01
N LEU A 23 15.52 12.87 3.86
CA LEU A 23 15.40 13.51 2.54
C LEU A 23 14.06 14.24 2.35
N GLY A 24 13.14 14.17 3.31
CA GLY A 24 11.82 14.79 3.23
C GLY A 24 10.91 14.15 2.18
N LEU A 25 11.12 12.88 1.83
CA LEU A 25 10.32 12.12 0.86
C LEU A 25 9.18 11.34 1.54
N LEU A 26 9.39 10.91 2.77
CA LEU A 26 8.37 10.29 3.63
C LEU A 26 8.11 11.15 4.86
N HIS A 27 6.86 11.13 5.33
CA HIS A 27 6.54 11.68 6.64
C HIS A 27 7.15 10.80 7.74
N SER A 28 7.71 11.42 8.78
CA SER A 28 8.30 10.73 9.93
C SER A 28 7.29 10.07 10.86
N THR A 29 6.02 10.41 10.72
CA THR A 29 4.93 9.92 11.57
C THR A 29 4.26 8.72 10.91
N GLU A 30 4.21 7.60 11.63
CA GLU A 30 3.32 6.50 11.29
C GLU A 30 1.87 6.94 11.50
N LEU A 31 1.04 6.73 10.49
CA LEU A 31 -0.36 7.09 10.50
C LEU A 31 -1.19 5.83 10.71
N GLU A 32 -2.21 5.94 11.56
CA GLU A 32 -3.21 4.90 11.73
C GLU A 32 -4.45 5.28 10.90
N SER A 33 -5.00 4.31 10.17
CA SER A 33 -6.30 4.47 9.56
C SER A 33 -7.40 4.52 10.64
N GLY A 34 -8.52 5.16 10.32
CA GLY A 34 -9.75 4.93 11.06
C GLY A 34 -10.13 3.44 11.06
N GLU A 35 -11.05 3.08 11.94
CA GLU A 35 -11.65 1.74 11.90
C GLU A 35 -12.31 1.52 10.54
N ILE A 36 -11.87 0.48 9.84
CA ILE A 36 -12.47 0.11 8.56
C ILE A 36 -13.77 -0.61 8.90
N GLY A 37 -14.89 -0.02 8.49
CA GLY A 37 -16.21 -0.60 8.72
C GLY A 37 -16.46 -1.79 7.80
N ILE A 38 -17.12 -2.84 8.31
CA ILE A 38 -17.53 -4.01 7.52
C ILE A 38 -18.42 -3.62 6.33
N GLU A 39 -19.24 -2.59 6.49
CA GLU A 39 -20.17 -2.14 5.45
C GLU A 39 -19.50 -1.30 4.35
N THR A 40 -18.29 -0.78 4.60
CA THR A 40 -17.59 0.10 3.67
C THR A 40 -16.32 -0.58 3.16
N PRO A 41 -16.29 -1.05 1.90
CA PRO A 41 -15.06 -1.56 1.31
C PRO A 41 -14.01 -0.46 1.21
N LEU A 42 -12.78 -0.75 1.64
CA LEU A 42 -11.64 0.14 1.44
C LEU A 42 -11.11 -0.07 0.02
N ILE A 43 -11.08 0.99 -0.80
CA ILE A 43 -10.49 0.93 -2.14
C ILE A 43 -9.01 1.30 -2.05
N LEU A 44 -8.14 0.39 -2.43
CA LEU A 44 -6.70 0.58 -2.50
C LEU A 44 -6.24 0.55 -3.96
N ALA A 45 -5.77 1.69 -4.47
CA ALA A 45 -5.20 1.80 -5.80
C ALA A 45 -3.70 1.48 -5.76
N TYR A 46 -3.29 0.40 -6.43
CA TYR A 46 -1.88 0.00 -6.53
C TYR A 46 -1.52 -0.30 -7.99
N GLN A 47 -0.52 0.40 -8.53
CA GLN A 47 -0.03 0.20 -9.91
C GLN A 47 -1.11 0.26 -11.00
N GLY A 48 -2.16 1.07 -10.82
CA GLY A 48 -3.30 1.15 -11.74
C GLY A 48 -4.34 0.05 -11.57
N LYS A 49 -4.19 -0.84 -10.59
CA LYS A 49 -5.21 -1.81 -10.17
C LYS A 49 -5.94 -1.29 -8.94
N ASN A 50 -7.26 -1.33 -8.96
CA ASN A 50 -8.08 -1.05 -7.78
C ASN A 50 -8.38 -2.36 -7.05
N LEU A 51 -7.97 -2.41 -5.79
CA LEU A 51 -8.24 -3.51 -4.87
C LEU A 51 -9.32 -3.06 -3.92
N SER A 52 -10.47 -3.73 -3.97
CA SER A 52 -11.55 -3.56 -3.00
C SER A 52 -11.29 -4.49 -1.82
N LEU A 53 -11.08 -3.92 -0.64
CA LEU A 53 -10.77 -4.62 0.61
C LEU A 53 -12.00 -4.58 1.50
N GLN A 54 -12.67 -5.72 1.66
CA GLN A 54 -13.78 -5.86 2.62
C GLN A 54 -13.27 -6.48 3.91
N VAL A 55 -13.43 -5.81 5.04
CA VAL A 55 -13.08 -6.39 6.34
C VAL A 55 -14.08 -7.47 6.74
N ASN A 56 -13.56 -8.62 7.15
CA ASN A 56 -14.41 -9.71 7.65
C ASN A 56 -14.67 -9.59 9.16
N THR A 57 -13.98 -8.69 9.86
CA THR A 57 -14.03 -8.55 11.33
C THR A 57 -14.03 -7.07 11.71
N LYS A 58 -14.81 -6.70 12.75
CA LYS A 58 -14.85 -5.32 13.28
C LYS A 58 -13.53 -4.96 13.97
N GLY A 59 -13.19 -3.67 13.99
CA GLY A 59 -12.00 -3.18 14.70
C GLY A 59 -10.68 -3.34 13.95
N ILE A 60 -10.68 -3.50 12.63
CA ILE A 60 -9.44 -3.55 11.85
C ILE A 60 -8.98 -2.14 11.49
N ARG A 61 -7.70 -1.88 11.71
CA ARG A 61 -7.02 -0.60 11.45
C ARG A 61 -5.71 -0.90 10.72
N LEU A 62 -5.31 -0.01 9.83
CA LEU A 62 -4.08 -0.11 9.04
C LEU A 62 -3.08 0.93 9.55
N LEU A 63 -1.84 0.50 9.76
CA LEU A 63 -0.73 1.40 10.02
C LEU A 63 0.03 1.60 8.71
N TYR A 64 0.30 2.85 8.35
CA TYR A 64 0.97 3.19 7.10
C TYR A 64 1.83 4.44 7.22
N TYR A 65 2.87 4.49 6.39
CA TYR A 65 3.66 5.69 6.16
C TYR A 65 3.17 6.39 4.90
N ARG A 66 3.17 7.71 4.92
CA ARG A 66 2.74 8.52 3.78
C ARG A 66 3.91 9.24 3.15
N PHE A 67 3.94 9.28 1.82
CA PHE A 67 4.85 10.13 1.06
C PHE A 67 4.50 11.61 1.23
N THR A 68 5.54 12.44 1.30
CA THR A 68 5.37 13.89 1.17
C THR A 68 4.96 14.23 -0.27
N PRO A 69 4.42 15.43 -0.52
CA PRO A 69 4.11 15.86 -1.89
C PRO A 69 5.32 15.72 -2.82
N THR A 70 6.51 16.09 -2.34
CA THR A 70 7.78 15.96 -3.09
C THR A 70 8.13 14.50 -3.37
N GLY A 71 8.04 13.62 -2.36
CA GLY A 71 8.28 12.20 -2.53
C GLY A 71 7.33 11.53 -3.51
N ASN A 72 6.05 11.92 -3.49
CA ASN A 72 5.04 11.40 -4.40
C ASN A 72 5.33 11.75 -5.86
N GLU A 73 5.71 13.00 -6.16
CA GLU A 73 6.07 13.40 -7.53
C GLU A 73 7.35 12.72 -8.01
N LEU A 74 8.35 12.57 -7.14
CA LEU A 74 9.57 11.83 -7.47
C LEU A 74 9.30 10.35 -7.73
N CYS A 75 8.42 9.71 -6.95
CA CYS A 75 8.02 8.33 -7.18
C CYS A 75 7.31 8.15 -8.53
N LYS A 76 6.45 9.09 -8.92
CA LYS A 76 5.81 9.08 -10.24
C LYS A 76 6.83 9.18 -11.37
N LEU A 77 7.85 10.04 -11.22
CA LEU A 77 8.91 10.24 -12.21
C LEU A 77 9.86 9.05 -12.33
N LEU A 78 10.18 8.38 -11.22
CA LEU A 78 11.00 7.16 -11.21
C LEU A 78 10.36 5.99 -11.97
N GLY A 79 9.05 6.06 -12.20
CA GLY A 79 8.29 5.06 -12.91
C GLY A 79 7.98 3.83 -12.05
N ASN A 80 7.12 2.99 -12.61
CA ASN A 80 6.57 1.86 -11.89
C ASN A 80 7.46 0.63 -12.01
N LYS A 81 8.20 0.28 -10.96
CA LYS A 81 8.88 -1.02 -10.89
C LYS A 81 7.95 -2.03 -10.22
N PRO A 82 7.36 -2.97 -10.96
CA PRO A 82 6.50 -3.98 -10.35
C PRO A 82 7.35 -4.91 -9.50
N ASN A 83 7.10 -4.94 -8.19
CA ASN A 83 7.62 -5.96 -7.30
C ASN A 83 6.51 -7.00 -7.06
N SER A 84 6.51 -8.07 -7.87
CA SER A 84 5.51 -9.14 -7.78
C SER A 84 5.55 -9.86 -6.44
N GLN A 85 6.75 -10.12 -5.91
CA GLN A 85 6.93 -10.78 -4.62
C GLN A 85 6.35 -9.95 -3.46
N TYR A 86 6.54 -8.63 -3.50
CA TYR A 86 5.92 -7.71 -2.53
C TYR A 86 4.41 -7.74 -2.64
N TYR A 87 3.90 -7.67 -3.86
CA TYR A 87 2.46 -7.70 -4.13
C TYR A 87 1.82 -8.98 -3.60
N ASP A 88 2.41 -10.14 -3.85
CA ASP A 88 1.89 -11.43 -3.40
C ASP A 88 1.88 -11.54 -1.87
N GLN A 89 2.95 -11.09 -1.18
CA GLN A 89 2.97 -11.11 0.28
C GLN A 89 2.01 -10.09 0.91
N MET A 90 1.91 -8.89 0.33
CA MET A 90 0.92 -7.89 0.75
C MET A 90 -0.49 -8.44 0.59
N LEU A 91 -0.80 -9.06 -0.56
CA LEU A 91 -2.11 -9.65 -0.82
C LEU A 91 -2.39 -10.81 0.14
N ALA A 92 -1.40 -11.67 0.41
CA ALA A 92 -1.53 -12.74 1.39
C ALA A 92 -1.79 -12.21 2.82
N LEU A 93 -1.13 -11.12 3.21
CA LEU A 93 -1.36 -10.45 4.50
C LEU A 93 -2.77 -9.88 4.60
N LEU A 94 -3.22 -9.19 3.54
CA LEU A 94 -4.56 -8.61 3.49
C LEU A 94 -5.62 -9.71 3.50
N ASN A 95 -5.44 -10.80 2.75
CA ASN A 95 -6.36 -11.95 2.74
C ASN A 95 -6.55 -12.63 4.10
N GLN A 96 -5.66 -12.42 5.08
CA GLN A 96 -5.85 -12.97 6.44
C GLN A 96 -6.98 -12.27 7.21
N LYS A 97 -7.27 -11.01 6.88
CA LYS A 97 -8.19 -10.13 7.64
C LYS A 97 -9.25 -9.45 6.78
N PHE A 98 -9.00 -9.37 5.48
CA PHE A 98 -9.83 -8.76 4.46
C PHE A 98 -10.15 -9.78 3.38
N SER A 99 -11.34 -9.68 2.79
CA SER A 99 -11.66 -10.29 1.50
C SER A 99 -11.24 -9.32 0.40
N VAL A 100 -10.23 -9.67 -0.40
CA VAL A 100 -9.70 -8.79 -1.45
C VAL A 100 -10.35 -9.12 -2.79
N SER A 101 -11.09 -8.17 -3.35
CA SER A 101 -11.64 -8.23 -4.71
C SER A 101 -10.82 -7.32 -5.62
N THR A 102 -10.16 -7.89 -6.63
CA THR A 102 -9.47 -7.07 -7.64
C THR A 102 -10.47 -6.66 -8.71
N GLU A 103 -10.82 -5.38 -8.75
CA GLU A 103 -11.52 -4.84 -9.91
C GLU A 103 -10.48 -4.58 -10.99
N ALA A 104 -10.35 -5.54 -11.91
CA ALA A 104 -9.61 -5.34 -13.13
C ALA A 104 -10.34 -4.30 -13.97
N SER A 105 -10.05 -3.02 -13.76
CA SER A 105 -10.28 -2.00 -14.78
C SER A 105 -9.32 -2.30 -15.93
N SER A 106 -9.72 -3.21 -16.81
CA SER A 106 -9.15 -3.41 -18.13
C SER A 106 -9.38 -2.14 -18.96
N SER A 107 -8.57 -1.10 -18.76
CA SER A 107 -8.45 -0.01 -19.73
C SER A 107 -7.11 -0.13 -20.43
N VAL A 108 -7.07 -1.01 -21.43
CA VAL A 108 -6.10 -0.91 -22.53
C VAL A 108 -6.40 0.42 -23.22
N ASN A 109 -5.56 1.42 -23.01
CA ASN A 109 -5.47 2.56 -23.92
C ASN A 109 -4.13 2.45 -24.64
N TYR A 110 -4.15 1.76 -25.79
CA TYR A 110 -3.18 1.99 -26.83
C TYR A 110 -3.52 3.35 -27.46
N THR A 111 -2.65 4.34 -27.32
CA THR A 111 -2.59 5.47 -28.26
C THR A 111 -1.14 5.88 -28.44
N VAL A 112 -0.54 5.38 -29.53
CA VAL A 112 0.36 6.15 -30.38
C VAL A 112 0.03 5.83 -31.84
#